data_AF-A0AAJ3H3H5-F1
#
_entry.id   AF-A0AAJ3H3H5-F1
#
_cell.length_a   1.000
_cell.length_b   1.000
_cell.length_c   1.000
_cell.angle_alpha   90.00
_cell.angle_beta   90.00
_cell.angle_gamma   90.00
#
_symmetry.space_group_name_H-M   'P 1'
#
loop_
_entity.id
_entity.type
_entity.pdbx_description
1 polymer ?
#
loop_
_entity_poly.entity_id
_entity_poly.type
_entity_poly.pdbx_seq_one_letter_code
_entity_poly.pdbx_strand_id
1 'polypeptide(L)'
;MFSLTHYETPCPEPINAQILQMVVDNLTDISMVAIPPSNLLYNVYQYAIGYEVHLYLEALGGSKGIAVELIVALDAQEQVIGFLLYLPVKDDPEACGVAYMAVHASHRRKGVARAMMQDILARYPHAELTCAVEKVPAFESMGFQLRGVRGTQVLMNTRDYSTDGLMGLLDVASIYSSLEVRQIHTYLLQKHGKRAMIDAEKQRDRHFDQMTHKARMFVHARLG
;
A
#
# COMPACT_ATOMS: atom_id res chain seq x y z
N MET A 1 -6.49 24.13 -2.22
CA MET A 1 -7.50 23.64 -1.25
C MET A 1 -7.95 22.28 -1.75
N PHE A 2 -8.20 21.34 -0.86
CA PHE A 2 -8.68 20.00 -1.20
C PHE A 2 -9.76 19.59 -0.19
N SER A 3 -10.62 18.66 -0.57
CA SER A 3 -11.62 18.05 0.29
C SER A 3 -11.24 16.58 0.54
N LEU A 4 -11.76 16.01 1.63
CA LEU A 4 -11.69 14.58 1.89
C LEU A 4 -13.09 13.99 1.76
N THR A 5 -13.18 12.82 1.13
CA THR A 5 -14.41 12.03 1.04
C THR A 5 -14.12 10.63 1.56
N HIS A 6 -14.98 10.16 2.47
CA HIS A 6 -14.93 8.82 3.02
C HIS A 6 -15.94 7.92 2.31
N TYR A 7 -15.48 6.75 1.91
CA TYR A 7 -16.27 5.73 1.24
C TYR A 7 -16.25 4.45 2.08
N GLU A 8 -17.42 4.10 2.62
CA GLU A 8 -17.72 2.79 3.22
C GLU A 8 -18.41 1.85 2.22
N THR A 9 -18.83 2.38 1.07
CA THR A 9 -19.47 1.67 -0.05
C THR A 9 -18.69 1.95 -1.34
N PRO A 10 -18.90 1.17 -2.41
CA PRO A 10 -18.17 1.38 -3.66
C PRO A 10 -18.25 2.83 -4.15
N CYS A 11 -17.07 3.43 -4.38
CA CYS A 11 -16.96 4.79 -4.89
C CYS A 11 -17.38 4.90 -6.37
N PRO A 12 -17.72 6.11 -6.87
CA PRO A 12 -18.05 6.30 -8.28
C PRO A 12 -16.93 5.84 -9.20
N GLU A 13 -17.27 5.27 -10.36
CA GLU A 13 -16.30 4.71 -11.30
C GLU A 13 -15.19 5.69 -11.73
N PRO A 14 -15.46 6.99 -11.97
CA PRO A 14 -14.39 7.95 -12.26
C PRO A 14 -13.37 8.13 -11.13
N ILE A 15 -13.78 7.94 -9.87
CA ILE A 15 -12.89 7.98 -8.70
C ILE A 15 -12.08 6.68 -8.62
N ASN A 16 -12.74 5.54 -8.80
CA ASN A 16 -12.11 4.23 -8.83
C ASN A 16 -10.98 4.17 -9.88
N ALA A 17 -11.28 4.57 -11.12
CA ALA A 17 -10.31 4.59 -12.21
C ALA A 17 -9.09 5.49 -11.91
N GLN A 18 -9.30 6.67 -11.31
CA GLN A 18 -8.19 7.57 -10.93
C GLN A 18 -7.34 7.00 -9.79
N ILE A 19 -7.94 6.28 -8.82
CA ILE A 19 -7.20 5.58 -7.77
C ILE A 19 -6.34 4.48 -8.37
N LEU A 20 -6.89 3.65 -9.26
CA LEU A 20 -6.14 2.59 -9.92
C LEU A 20 -4.98 3.14 -10.76
N GLN A 21 -5.19 4.27 -11.46
CA GLN A 21 -4.10 4.95 -12.15
C GLN A 21 -3.02 5.42 -11.18
N MET A 22 -3.41 6.04 -10.05
CA MET A 22 -2.45 6.48 -9.04
C MET A 22 -1.66 5.32 -8.43
N VAL A 23 -2.29 4.15 -8.22
CA VAL A 23 -1.64 2.92 -7.75
C VAL A 23 -0.56 2.48 -8.73
N VAL A 24 -0.89 2.43 -10.02
CA VAL A 24 0.02 2.06 -11.10
C VAL A 24 1.22 3.03 -11.19
N ASP A 25 0.96 4.33 -11.05
CA ASP A 25 1.98 5.38 -11.10
C ASP A 25 2.90 5.40 -9.87
N ASN A 26 2.43 4.88 -8.73
CA ASN A 26 3.14 4.89 -7.45
C ASN A 26 3.56 3.48 -6.99
N LEU A 27 3.56 2.48 -7.88
CA LEU A 27 3.82 1.07 -7.55
C LEU A 27 5.03 0.88 -6.62
N THR A 28 6.18 1.43 -7.00
CA THR A 28 7.44 1.32 -6.25
C THR A 28 7.32 1.90 -4.85
N ASP A 29 6.56 2.99 -4.70
CA ASP A 29 6.41 3.70 -3.41
C ASP A 29 5.45 2.98 -2.46
N ILE A 30 4.45 2.25 -2.97
CA ILE A 30 3.37 1.65 -2.16
C ILE A 30 3.52 0.14 -1.97
N SER A 31 4.24 -0.56 -2.85
CA SER A 31 4.43 -2.00 -2.78
C SER A 31 5.47 -2.40 -1.72
N MET A 32 5.25 -3.52 -1.05
CA MET A 32 6.28 -4.14 -0.20
C MET A 32 7.52 -4.59 -0.99
N VAL A 33 7.36 -4.94 -2.27
CA VAL A 33 8.49 -5.38 -3.12
C VAL A 33 9.29 -4.19 -3.64
N ALA A 34 8.69 -2.99 -3.69
CA ALA A 34 9.28 -1.74 -4.18
C ALA A 34 10.09 -1.89 -5.47
N ILE A 35 9.62 -2.75 -6.39
CA ILE A 35 10.37 -3.09 -7.58
C ILE A 35 10.59 -1.83 -8.45
N PRO A 36 11.83 -1.55 -8.90
CA PRO A 36 12.10 -0.36 -9.70
C PRO A 36 11.58 -0.52 -11.14
N PRO A 37 11.16 0.57 -11.82
CA PRO A 37 10.71 0.55 -13.22
C PRO A 37 11.70 -0.06 -14.22
N SER A 38 12.98 -0.09 -13.88
CA SER A 38 14.03 -0.67 -14.72
C SER A 38 14.08 -2.20 -14.71
N ASN A 39 13.41 -2.87 -13.76
CA ASN A 39 13.39 -4.32 -13.69
C ASN A 39 12.34 -4.89 -14.66
N LEU A 40 12.67 -5.94 -15.42
CA LEU A 40 11.75 -6.53 -16.41
C LEU A 40 10.46 -7.08 -15.80
N LEU A 41 10.48 -7.47 -14.52
CA LEU A 41 9.30 -7.95 -13.81
C LEU A 41 8.36 -6.83 -13.37
N TYR A 42 8.72 -5.55 -13.55
CA TYR A 42 7.92 -4.41 -13.10
C TYR A 42 6.45 -4.51 -13.52
N ASN A 43 6.19 -4.85 -14.79
CA ASN A 43 4.82 -4.96 -15.31
C ASN A 43 4.00 -6.09 -14.66
N VAL A 44 4.65 -7.16 -14.20
CA VAL A 44 3.97 -8.23 -13.45
C VAL A 44 3.48 -7.69 -12.11
N TYR A 45 4.33 -6.97 -11.39
CA TYR A 45 3.97 -6.36 -10.11
C TYR A 45 3.00 -5.21 -10.26
N GLN A 46 3.10 -4.43 -11.35
CA GLN A 46 2.18 -3.35 -11.67
C GLN A 46 0.76 -3.88 -11.85
N TYR A 47 0.60 -4.96 -12.61
CA TYR A 47 -0.69 -5.64 -12.73
C TYR A 47 -1.16 -6.21 -11.39
N ALA A 48 -0.30 -6.95 -10.68
CA ALA A 48 -0.68 -7.63 -9.45
C ALA A 48 -1.18 -6.66 -8.36
N ILE A 49 -0.45 -5.56 -8.13
CA ILE A 49 -0.83 -4.53 -7.15
C ILE A 49 -2.07 -3.76 -7.61
N GLY A 50 -2.17 -3.42 -8.91
CA GLY A 50 -3.37 -2.78 -9.45
C GLY A 50 -4.61 -3.64 -9.24
N TYR A 51 -4.51 -4.94 -9.50
CA TYR A 51 -5.59 -5.89 -9.30
C TYR A 51 -5.90 -6.13 -7.81
N GLU A 52 -4.89 -6.19 -6.95
CA GLU A 52 -5.10 -6.28 -5.51
C GLU A 52 -5.89 -5.07 -4.97
N VAL A 53 -5.50 -3.86 -5.33
CA VAL A 53 -6.24 -2.65 -4.92
C VAL A 53 -7.64 -2.65 -5.51
N HIS A 54 -7.80 -3.04 -6.77
CA HIS A 54 -9.13 -3.21 -7.36
C HIS A 54 -10.00 -4.17 -6.56
N LEU A 55 -9.47 -5.33 -6.12
CA LEU A 55 -10.21 -6.28 -5.31
C LEU A 55 -10.61 -5.71 -3.93
N TYR A 56 -9.76 -4.86 -3.32
CA TYR A 56 -10.12 -4.14 -2.10
C TYR A 56 -11.20 -3.09 -2.34
N LEU A 57 -11.14 -2.34 -3.45
CA LEU A 57 -12.17 -1.37 -3.82
C LEU A 57 -13.52 -2.05 -4.08
N GLU A 58 -13.53 -3.23 -4.69
CA GLU A 58 -14.74 -4.04 -4.84
C GLU A 58 -15.27 -4.58 -3.50
N ALA A 59 -14.39 -4.74 -2.51
CA ALA A 59 -14.75 -5.20 -1.16
C ALA A 59 -15.32 -4.08 -0.27
N LEU A 60 -15.30 -2.82 -0.71
CA LEU A 60 -16.00 -1.72 -0.04
C LEU A 60 -17.47 -2.12 0.19
N GLY A 61 -17.99 -1.84 1.38
CA GLY A 61 -19.31 -2.27 1.82
C GLY A 61 -19.37 -3.71 2.35
N GLY A 62 -18.22 -4.37 2.54
CA GLY A 62 -18.13 -5.69 3.17
C GLY A 62 -18.49 -6.88 2.26
N SER A 63 -18.65 -6.64 0.96
CA SER A 63 -19.16 -7.61 -0.03
C SER A 63 -18.31 -8.89 -0.12
N LYS A 64 -17.02 -8.83 0.24
CA LYS A 64 -16.06 -9.95 0.21
C LYS A 64 -15.73 -10.54 1.59
N GLY A 65 -16.54 -10.24 2.61
CA GLY A 65 -16.33 -10.76 3.97
C GLY A 65 -15.17 -10.11 4.72
N ILE A 66 -14.62 -9.01 4.19
CA ILE A 66 -13.61 -8.18 4.82
C ILE A 66 -14.14 -6.74 4.93
N ALA A 67 -13.84 -6.07 6.05
CA ALA A 67 -14.14 -4.65 6.21
C ALA A 67 -13.05 -3.83 5.51
N VAL A 68 -13.46 -3.01 4.54
CA VAL A 68 -12.56 -2.12 3.80
C VAL A 68 -13.22 -0.75 3.76
N GLU A 69 -12.42 0.28 4.01
CA GLU A 69 -12.84 1.66 3.93
C GLU A 69 -11.77 2.49 3.20
N LEU A 70 -12.21 3.62 2.63
CA LEU A 70 -11.38 4.43 1.76
C LEU A 70 -11.58 5.93 2.06
N ILE A 71 -10.49 6.64 2.26
CA ILE A 71 -10.45 8.11 2.19
C ILE A 71 -9.89 8.52 0.84
N VAL A 72 -10.55 9.45 0.18
CA VAL A 72 -10.09 10.07 -1.07
C VAL A 72 -9.92 11.57 -0.85
N ALA A 73 -8.78 12.10 -1.29
CA ALA A 73 -8.54 13.53 -1.34
C ALA A 73 -8.79 14.06 -2.75
N LEU A 74 -9.64 15.08 -2.87
CA LEU A 74 -10.06 15.67 -4.14
C LEU A 74 -9.60 17.12 -4.22
N ASP A 75 -9.07 17.55 -5.36
CA ASP A 75 -8.81 18.97 -5.61
C ASP A 75 -10.09 19.74 -5.98
N ALA A 76 -9.93 21.04 -6.29
CA ALA A 76 -11.06 21.91 -6.64
C ALA A 76 -11.72 21.54 -7.98
N GLN A 77 -11.13 20.63 -8.76
CA GLN A 77 -11.66 20.11 -10.03
C GLN A 77 -12.19 18.67 -9.85
N GLU A 78 -12.41 18.23 -8.61
CA GLU A 78 -12.86 16.88 -8.27
C GLU A 78 -11.91 15.78 -8.81
N GLN A 79 -10.61 16.10 -8.97
CA GLN A 79 -9.59 15.13 -9.35
C GLN A 79 -8.98 14.49 -8.10
N VAL A 80 -8.73 13.19 -8.17
CA VAL A 80 -8.09 12.44 -7.08
C VAL A 80 -6.63 12.84 -6.96
N ILE A 81 -6.29 13.50 -5.85
CA ILE A 81 -4.92 13.91 -5.53
C ILE A 81 -4.29 13.08 -4.42
N GLY A 82 -5.06 12.19 -3.79
CA GLY A 82 -4.56 11.19 -2.85
C GLY A 82 -5.65 10.21 -2.45
N PHE A 83 -5.23 9.05 -1.96
CA PHE A 83 -6.12 8.08 -1.36
C PHE A 83 -5.45 7.39 -0.17
N LEU A 84 -6.27 6.87 0.75
CA LEU A 84 -5.88 6.04 1.88
C LEU A 84 -6.91 4.92 2.02
N LEU A 85 -6.48 3.69 1.73
CA LEU A 85 -7.26 2.47 1.90
C LEU A 85 -6.84 1.78 3.19
N TYR A 86 -7.82 1.48 4.04
CA TYR A 86 -7.58 0.89 5.35
C TYR A 86 -8.62 -0.19 5.69
N LEU A 87 -8.25 -1.03 6.65
CA LEU A 87 -8.96 -2.21 7.07
C LEU A 87 -9.28 -2.06 8.56
N PRO A 88 -10.52 -1.70 8.94
CA PRO A 88 -10.97 -1.79 10.32
C PRO A 88 -10.73 -3.21 10.87
N VAL A 89 -10.27 -3.29 12.11
CA VAL A 89 -9.93 -4.55 12.74
C VAL A 89 -11.20 -5.18 13.31
N LYS A 90 -11.43 -6.45 12.98
CA LYS A 90 -12.55 -7.19 13.55
C LYS A 90 -12.31 -7.41 15.04
N ASP A 91 -13.35 -7.18 15.83
CA ASP A 91 -13.37 -7.32 17.29
C ASP A 91 -12.53 -6.26 18.05
N ASP A 92 -12.01 -5.23 17.35
CA ASP A 92 -11.37 -4.06 17.94
C ASP A 92 -11.86 -2.77 17.23
N PRO A 93 -12.90 -2.10 17.78
CA PRO A 93 -13.56 -0.96 17.12
C PRO A 93 -12.69 0.30 17.07
N GLU A 94 -11.62 0.37 17.86
CA GLU A 94 -10.69 1.50 17.84
C GLU A 94 -9.53 1.30 16.88
N ALA A 95 -9.37 0.08 16.33
CA ALA A 95 -8.20 -0.31 15.57
C ALA A 95 -8.44 -0.42 14.06
N CYS A 96 -7.46 0.03 13.27
CA CYS A 96 -7.41 -0.20 11.84
C CYS A 96 -5.98 -0.41 11.32
N GLY A 97 -5.87 -1.12 10.19
CA GLY A 97 -4.64 -1.26 9.43
C GLY A 97 -4.67 -0.42 8.15
N VAL A 98 -3.65 0.40 7.91
CA VAL A 98 -3.50 1.09 6.62
C VAL A 98 -2.87 0.13 5.61
N ALA A 99 -3.64 -0.24 4.58
CA ALA A 99 -3.18 -1.15 3.53
C ALA A 99 -2.43 -0.40 2.43
N TYR A 100 -3.01 0.71 1.93
CA TYR A 100 -2.40 1.51 0.86
C TYR A 100 -2.64 3.00 1.08
N MET A 101 -1.61 3.81 0.82
CA MET A 101 -1.75 5.26 0.82
C MET A 101 -0.85 5.86 -0.25
N ALA A 102 -1.40 6.75 -1.07
CA ALA A 102 -0.64 7.51 -2.04
C ALA A 102 -1.13 8.96 -2.11
N VAL A 103 -0.21 9.84 -2.51
CA VAL A 103 -0.50 11.24 -2.84
C VAL A 103 0.15 11.55 -4.16
N HIS A 104 -0.63 12.14 -5.07
CA HIS A 104 -0.17 12.57 -6.38
C HIS A 104 1.10 13.43 -6.26
N ALA A 105 2.09 13.20 -7.12
CA ALA A 105 3.42 13.79 -6.99
C ALA A 105 3.40 15.32 -6.86
N SER A 106 2.59 16.01 -7.67
CA SER A 106 2.42 17.47 -7.63
C SER A 106 1.71 18.01 -6.38
N HIS A 107 1.16 17.13 -5.53
CA HIS A 107 0.44 17.45 -4.30
C HIS A 107 1.14 16.94 -3.03
N ARG A 108 2.31 16.31 -3.17
CA ARG A 108 3.15 15.92 -2.03
C ARG A 108 3.60 17.15 -1.26
N ARG A 109 3.81 16.98 0.06
CA ARG A 109 4.21 18.06 1.01
C ARG A 109 3.22 19.21 1.16
N LYS A 110 2.00 19.10 0.63
CA LYS A 110 0.91 20.08 0.79
C LYS A 110 -0.12 19.69 1.88
N GLY A 111 0.26 18.78 2.79
CA GLY A 111 -0.59 18.35 3.90
C GLY A 111 -1.62 17.25 3.58
N VAL A 112 -1.75 16.81 2.31
CA VAL A 112 -2.76 15.80 1.88
C VAL A 112 -2.66 14.49 2.68
N ALA A 113 -1.48 13.87 2.72
CA ALA A 113 -1.28 12.63 3.49
C ALA A 113 -1.58 12.80 4.98
N ARG A 114 -1.21 13.95 5.56
CA ARG A 114 -1.48 14.26 6.97
C ARG A 114 -2.98 14.38 7.23
N ALA A 115 -3.71 15.05 6.34
CA ALA A 115 -5.15 15.22 6.47
C ALA A 115 -5.88 13.88 6.36
N MET A 116 -5.54 13.04 5.36
CA MET A 116 -6.11 11.69 5.26
C MET A 116 -5.81 10.84 6.50
N MET A 117 -4.60 10.91 7.03
CA MET A 117 -4.22 10.18 8.25
C MET A 117 -4.97 10.70 9.49
N GLN A 118 -5.12 12.02 9.63
CA GLN A 118 -5.89 12.60 10.74
C GLN A 118 -7.37 12.20 10.68
N ASP A 119 -7.92 12.10 9.47
CA ASP A 119 -9.30 11.68 9.25
C ASP A 119 -9.55 10.24 9.71
N ILE A 120 -8.63 9.31 9.41
CA ILE A 120 -8.72 7.95 9.92
C ILE A 120 -8.48 7.89 11.44
N LEU A 121 -7.51 8.65 11.97
CA LEU A 121 -7.17 8.61 13.40
C LEU A 121 -8.26 9.20 14.30
N ALA A 122 -9.11 10.08 13.75
CA ALA A 122 -10.30 10.55 14.43
C ALA A 122 -11.38 9.47 14.57
N ARG A 123 -11.39 8.47 13.67
CA ARG A 123 -12.28 7.29 13.72
C ARG A 123 -11.66 6.12 14.49
N TYR A 124 -10.40 5.84 14.22
CA TYR A 124 -9.62 4.71 14.74
C TYR A 124 -8.34 5.22 15.41
N PRO A 125 -8.38 5.50 16.72
CA PRO A 125 -7.21 5.98 17.46
C PRO A 125 -6.01 5.02 17.44
N HIS A 126 -6.25 3.73 17.21
CA HIS A 126 -5.22 2.70 17.07
C HIS A 126 -5.01 2.37 15.59
N ALA A 127 -4.02 2.97 14.96
CA ALA A 127 -3.67 2.67 13.57
C ALA A 127 -2.34 1.92 13.47
N GLU A 128 -2.33 0.86 12.66
CA GLU A 128 -1.14 0.10 12.32
C GLU A 128 -0.82 0.24 10.83
N LEU A 129 0.46 0.38 10.49
CA LEU A 129 0.90 0.37 9.09
C LEU A 129 2.32 -0.17 8.96
N THR A 130 2.65 -0.61 7.75
CA THR A 130 4.04 -0.83 7.37
C THR A 130 4.49 0.21 6.36
N CYS A 131 5.76 0.63 6.45
CA CYS A 131 6.32 1.56 5.48
C CYS A 131 7.82 1.37 5.27
N ALA A 132 8.32 1.92 4.17
CA ALA A 132 9.75 2.04 3.94
C ALA A 132 10.40 2.96 4.99
N VAL A 133 11.67 2.68 5.33
CA VAL A 133 12.44 3.39 6.36
C VAL A 133 12.44 4.91 6.15
N GLU A 134 12.47 5.36 4.89
CA GLU A 134 12.46 6.76 4.49
C GLU A 134 11.18 7.50 4.91
N LYS A 135 10.08 6.78 5.10
CA LYS A 135 8.78 7.35 5.49
C LYS A 135 8.61 7.45 7.01
N VAL A 136 9.48 6.81 7.80
CA VAL A 136 9.37 6.79 9.27
C VAL A 136 9.25 8.20 9.87
N PRO A 137 10.10 9.18 9.54
CA PRO A 137 9.99 10.52 10.14
C PRO A 137 8.65 11.21 9.82
N ALA A 138 8.06 10.91 8.66
CA ALA A 138 6.76 11.47 8.29
C ALA A 138 5.65 10.90 9.17
N PHE A 139 5.64 9.59 9.42
CA PHE A 139 4.66 8.94 10.29
C PHE A 139 4.88 9.23 11.78
N GLU A 140 6.14 9.33 12.23
CA GLU A 140 6.47 9.81 13.59
C GLU A 140 5.85 11.20 13.84
N SER A 141 5.94 12.11 12.86
CA SER A 141 5.30 13.43 12.96
C SER A 141 3.76 13.42 13.00
N MET A 142 3.15 12.26 12.75
CA MET A 142 1.70 12.03 12.80
C MET A 142 1.28 11.20 14.03
N GLY A 143 2.21 10.91 14.95
CA GLY A 143 1.93 10.19 16.20
C GLY A 143 2.18 8.68 16.15
N PHE A 144 2.75 8.16 15.07
CA PHE A 144 3.15 6.76 15.00
C PHE A 144 4.51 6.53 15.68
N GLN A 145 4.70 5.32 16.17
CA GLN A 145 5.92 4.86 16.81
C GLN A 145 6.43 3.62 16.08
N LEU A 146 7.74 3.49 15.98
CA LEU A 146 8.39 2.31 15.44
C LEU A 146 8.21 1.13 16.39
N ARG A 147 7.67 0.00 15.89
CA ARG A 147 7.40 -1.20 16.71
C ARG A 147 8.21 -2.42 16.31
N GLY A 148 8.66 -2.47 15.06
CA GLY A 148 9.39 -3.64 14.58
C GLY A 148 9.63 -3.63 13.09
N VAL A 149 9.90 -4.81 12.55
CA VAL A 149 10.15 -5.05 11.12
C VAL A 149 9.15 -6.06 10.58
N ARG A 150 8.63 -5.82 9.37
CA ARG A 150 7.79 -6.76 8.64
C ARG A 150 8.30 -6.84 7.20
N GLY A 151 9.07 -7.89 6.92
CA GLY A 151 9.72 -8.09 5.62
C GLY A 151 10.70 -6.96 5.28
N THR A 152 10.43 -6.27 4.18
CA THR A 152 11.23 -5.15 3.64
C THR A 152 10.88 -3.79 4.27
N GLN A 153 9.86 -3.75 5.11
CA GLN A 153 9.30 -2.55 5.70
C GLN A 153 9.38 -2.57 7.22
N VAL A 154 9.22 -1.41 7.85
CA VAL A 154 9.10 -1.29 9.30
C VAL A 154 7.64 -1.22 9.70
N LEU A 155 7.31 -1.79 10.87
CA LEU A 155 5.99 -1.73 11.48
C LEU A 155 5.89 -0.48 12.35
N MET A 156 4.85 0.32 12.11
CA MET A 156 4.54 1.55 12.82
C MET A 156 3.14 1.45 13.45
N ASN A 157 2.98 1.98 14.67
CA ASN A 157 1.71 1.95 15.41
C ASN A 157 1.50 3.26 16.21
N THR A 158 0.27 3.74 16.35
CA THR A 158 -0.06 4.88 17.23
C THR A 158 -0.14 4.53 18.72
N ARG A 159 -0.29 3.26 19.05
CA ARG A 159 -0.26 2.67 20.39
C ARG A 159 1.06 1.94 20.65
N ASP A 160 1.31 1.67 21.92
CA ASP A 160 2.45 0.90 22.41
C ASP A 160 2.19 -0.62 22.48
N TYR A 161 1.03 -1.07 22.01
CA TYR A 161 0.64 -2.46 21.84
C TYR A 161 0.02 -2.69 20.46
N SER A 162 0.04 -3.92 19.98
CA SER A 162 -0.69 -4.33 18.77
C SER A 162 -2.09 -4.77 19.11
N THR A 163 -3.01 -4.65 18.17
CA THR A 163 -4.37 -5.16 18.34
C THR A 163 -4.37 -6.70 18.39
N ASP A 164 -5.19 -7.27 19.26
CA ASP A 164 -5.44 -8.73 19.31
C ASP A 164 -6.54 -9.15 18.31
N GLY A 165 -7.15 -8.18 17.62
CA GLY A 165 -8.23 -8.42 16.66
C GLY A 165 -7.76 -8.98 15.32
N LEU A 166 -8.73 -9.37 14.49
CA LEU A 166 -8.46 -9.99 13.19
C LEU A 166 -8.58 -8.98 12.06
N MET A 167 -7.50 -8.78 11.32
CA MET A 167 -7.50 -7.97 10.09
C MET A 167 -7.71 -8.85 8.86
N GLY A 168 -8.79 -8.60 8.13
CA GLY A 168 -9.14 -9.33 6.90
C GLY A 168 -8.27 -8.92 5.72
N LEU A 169 -7.11 -9.56 5.54
CA LEU A 169 -6.26 -9.37 4.36
C LEU A 169 -6.74 -10.25 3.21
N LEU A 170 -6.72 -9.71 1.99
CA LEU A 170 -6.96 -10.50 0.78
C LEU A 170 -5.84 -11.52 0.56
N ASP A 171 -6.20 -12.70 0.04
CA ASP A 171 -5.21 -13.67 -0.44
C ASP A 171 -4.60 -13.24 -1.77
N VAL A 172 -3.49 -12.49 -1.67
CA VAL A 172 -2.75 -11.97 -2.82
C VAL A 172 -1.98 -13.06 -3.58
N ALA A 173 -1.74 -14.24 -2.99
CA ALA A 173 -0.97 -15.30 -3.66
C ALA A 173 -1.73 -15.82 -4.90
N SER A 174 -3.06 -15.87 -4.81
CA SER A 174 -3.94 -16.22 -5.92
C SER A 174 -3.76 -15.31 -7.14
N ILE A 175 -3.49 -14.01 -6.94
CA ILE A 175 -3.27 -13.02 -8.01
C ILE A 175 -2.06 -13.39 -8.86
N TYR A 176 -0.94 -13.76 -8.22
CA TYR A 176 0.28 -14.16 -8.95
C TYR A 176 0.12 -15.48 -9.71
N SER A 177 -0.88 -16.28 -9.36
CA SER A 177 -1.23 -17.51 -10.07
C SER A 177 -2.26 -17.31 -11.19
N SER A 178 -2.80 -16.09 -11.37
CA SER A 178 -3.82 -15.76 -12.37
C SER A 178 -3.36 -15.97 -13.82
N LEU A 179 -4.33 -16.08 -14.73
CA LEU A 179 -4.05 -16.24 -16.16
C LEU A 179 -3.31 -15.02 -16.72
N GLU A 180 -3.74 -13.84 -16.31
CA GLU A 180 -3.23 -12.55 -16.77
C GLU A 180 -1.77 -12.36 -16.36
N VAL A 181 -1.41 -12.68 -15.12
CA VAL A 181 0.00 -12.67 -14.66
C VAL A 181 0.85 -13.66 -15.47
N ARG A 182 0.35 -14.88 -15.72
CA ARG A 182 1.06 -15.86 -16.55
C ARG A 182 1.24 -15.39 -17.99
N GLN A 183 0.25 -14.69 -18.56
CA GLN A 183 0.32 -14.12 -19.90
C GLN A 183 1.35 -12.98 -19.98
N ILE A 184 1.36 -12.07 -19.01
CA ILE A 184 2.37 -10.99 -18.92
C ILE A 184 3.76 -11.61 -18.79
N HIS A 185 3.93 -12.61 -17.92
CA HIS A 185 5.21 -13.30 -17.76
C HIS A 185 5.65 -14.01 -19.05
N THR A 186 4.73 -14.69 -19.74
CA THR A 186 5.01 -15.36 -21.02
C THR A 186 5.41 -14.36 -22.10
N TYR A 187 4.72 -13.22 -22.18
CA TYR A 187 5.07 -12.14 -23.09
C TYR A 187 6.48 -11.60 -22.82
N LEU A 188 6.82 -11.32 -21.57
CA LEU A 188 8.15 -10.84 -21.18
C LEU A 188 9.23 -11.88 -21.50
N LEU A 189 8.94 -13.16 -21.26
CA LEU A 189 9.84 -14.27 -21.59
C LEU A 189 10.09 -14.38 -23.10
N GLN A 190 9.05 -14.24 -23.93
CA GLN A 190 9.17 -14.26 -25.38
C GLN A 190 9.96 -13.04 -25.91
N LYS A 191 9.73 -11.86 -25.32
CA LYS A 191 10.36 -10.61 -25.74
C LYS A 191 11.82 -10.48 -25.34
N HIS A 192 12.18 -10.90 -24.13
CA HIS A 192 13.50 -10.67 -23.54
C HIS A 192 14.36 -11.94 -23.42
N GLY A 193 13.75 -13.12 -23.55
CA GLY A 193 14.43 -14.40 -23.45
C GLY A 193 14.67 -14.85 -22.00
N LYS A 194 14.89 -16.16 -21.83
CA LYS A 194 15.01 -16.82 -20.52
C LYS A 194 16.12 -16.24 -19.64
N ARG A 195 17.28 -15.93 -20.23
CA ARG A 195 18.43 -15.42 -19.47
C ARG A 195 18.14 -14.05 -18.83
N ALA A 196 17.56 -13.13 -19.60
CA ALA A 196 17.22 -11.80 -19.09
C ALA A 196 16.16 -11.86 -17.99
N MET A 197 15.18 -12.76 -18.11
CA MET A 197 14.17 -13.00 -17.07
C MET A 197 14.79 -13.53 -15.77
N ILE A 198 15.69 -14.53 -15.85
CA ILE A 198 16.42 -15.02 -14.67
C ILE A 198 17.26 -13.92 -14.02
N ASP A 199 17.91 -13.08 -14.84
CA ASP A 199 18.68 -11.96 -14.32
C ASP A 199 17.79 -10.91 -13.64
N ALA A 200 16.58 -10.67 -14.14
CA ALA A 200 15.59 -9.79 -13.53
C ALA A 200 15.05 -10.33 -12.19
N GLU A 201 14.82 -11.64 -12.09
CA GLU A 201 14.48 -12.32 -10.84
C GLU A 201 15.60 -12.16 -9.80
N LYS A 202 16.86 -12.41 -10.18
CA LYS A 202 18.01 -12.20 -9.29
C LYS A 202 18.15 -10.75 -8.85
N GLN A 203 17.89 -9.79 -9.73
CA GLN A 203 17.91 -8.37 -9.37
C GLN A 203 16.83 -8.04 -8.35
N ARG A 204 15.62 -8.58 -8.51
CA ARG A 204 14.53 -8.44 -7.55
C ARG A 204 14.92 -9.04 -6.20
N ASP A 205 15.46 -10.26 -6.18
CA ASP A 205 15.80 -10.95 -4.93
C ASP A 205 16.87 -10.18 -4.14
N ARG A 206 17.93 -9.71 -4.81
CA ARG A 206 18.94 -8.86 -4.19
C ARG A 206 18.34 -7.56 -3.65
N HIS A 207 17.43 -6.95 -4.39
CA HIS A 207 16.75 -5.72 -3.95
C HIS A 207 15.91 -5.99 -2.68
N PHE A 208 15.17 -7.09 -2.65
CA PHE A 208 14.38 -7.51 -1.50
C PHE A 208 15.26 -7.79 -0.27
N ASP A 209 16.39 -8.47 -0.45
CA ASP A 209 17.35 -8.74 0.62
C ASP A 209 17.94 -7.44 1.18
N GLN A 210 18.32 -6.49 0.31
CA GLN A 210 18.84 -5.19 0.71
C GLN A 210 17.83 -4.40 1.53
N MET A 211 16.57 -4.35 1.09
CA MET A 211 15.52 -3.66 1.84
C MET A 211 15.21 -4.34 3.17
N THR A 212 15.14 -5.66 3.20
CA THR A 212 14.94 -6.44 4.43
C THR A 212 16.07 -6.17 5.42
N HIS A 213 17.31 -6.20 4.96
CA HIS A 213 18.47 -5.87 5.79
C HIS A 213 18.39 -4.43 6.30
N LYS A 214 18.09 -3.47 5.42
CA LYS A 214 17.94 -2.05 5.78
C LYS A 214 16.88 -1.83 6.85
N ALA A 215 15.70 -2.43 6.71
CA ALA A 215 14.61 -2.31 7.67
C ALA A 215 14.99 -2.92 9.03
N ARG A 216 15.62 -4.12 9.03
CA ARG A 216 16.13 -4.75 10.26
C ARG A 216 17.18 -3.90 10.97
N MET A 217 18.18 -3.40 10.24
CA MET A 217 19.24 -2.57 10.80
C MET A 217 18.68 -1.27 11.37
N PHE A 218 17.72 -0.64 10.68
CA PHE A 218 17.07 0.57 11.16
C PHE A 218 16.31 0.33 12.48
N VAL A 219 15.54 -0.76 12.56
CA VAL A 219 14.79 -1.13 13.76
C VAL A 219 15.73 -1.47 14.91
N HIS A 220 16.75 -2.30 14.67
CA HIS A 220 17.76 -2.66 15.66
C HIS A 220 18.45 -1.44 16.24
N ALA A 221 18.86 -0.49 15.39
CA ALA A 221 19.50 0.76 15.83
C ALA A 221 18.58 1.66 16.69
N ARG A 222 17.26 1.51 16.59
CA ARG A 222 16.27 2.33 17.29
C ARG A 222 15.68 1.67 18.54
N LEU A 223 15.55 0.34 18.54
CA LEU A 223 14.83 -0.41 19.58
C LEU A 223 15.70 -1.36 20.42
N GLY A 224 16.94 -1.66 20.01
CA GLY A 224 17.83 -2.57 20.73
C GLY A 224 17.84 -3.97 20.14
#